data_AF-A0A4Q5QP09-F1
#
_entry.id   AF-A0A4Q5QP09-F1
#
_cell.length_a   1.000
_cell.length_b   1.000
_cell.length_c   1.000
_cell.angle_alpha   90.00
_cell.angle_beta   90.00
_cell.angle_gamma   90.00
#
_symmetry.space_group_name_H-M   'P 1'
#
loop_
_entity.id
_entity.type
_entity.pdbx_description
1 polymer ?
#
loop_
_entity_poly.entity_id
_entity_poly.type
_entity_poly.pdbx_seq_one_letter_code
_entity_poly.pdbx_strand_id
1 'polypeptide(L)'
;MTNAPLTEATARQRLVKRSDMVACKVAFIDCKMPGSQDKENYSLIGAGVTQSTDQVVNITEPHGLSMGVAAMPPGTVNNLHVHYTAEVFM
;
A
#
# COMPACT_ATOMS: atom_id res chain seq x y z
N MET A 1 -4.11 -18.64 -21.64
CA MET A 1 -4.54 -17.24 -21.44
C MET A 1 -4.89 -16.68 -22.80
N THR A 2 -6.12 -16.24 -23.01
CA THR A 2 -6.55 -15.61 -24.26
C THR A 2 -5.92 -14.22 -24.35
N ASN A 3 -5.19 -13.97 -25.44
CA ASN A 3 -4.45 -12.73 -25.69
C ASN A 3 -5.41 -11.61 -26.18
N ALA A 4 -6.57 -11.48 -25.54
CA ALA A 4 -7.52 -10.44 -25.87
C ALA A 4 -6.90 -9.08 -25.50
N PRO A 5 -6.94 -8.09 -26.39
CA PRO A 5 -6.38 -6.76 -26.11
C PRO A 5 -7.09 -6.13 -24.90
N LEU A 6 -6.31 -5.48 -24.03
CA LEU A 6 -6.84 -4.73 -22.89
C LEU A 6 -7.74 -3.59 -23.41
N THR A 7 -9.02 -3.63 -23.05
CA THR A 7 -9.94 -2.53 -23.39
C THR A 7 -9.76 -1.36 -22.45
N GLU A 8 -10.12 -0.15 -22.88
CA GLU A 8 -10.12 1.04 -22.04
C GLU A 8 -10.99 0.84 -20.78
N ALA A 9 -12.18 0.23 -20.92
CA ALA A 9 -13.07 -0.03 -19.80
C ALA A 9 -12.40 -0.93 -18.75
N THR A 10 -11.72 -1.99 -19.20
CA THR A 10 -10.96 -2.89 -18.32
C THR A 10 -9.76 -2.18 -17.68
N ALA A 11 -9.05 -1.33 -18.42
CA ALA A 11 -7.95 -0.54 -17.89
C ALA A 11 -8.43 0.43 -16.79
N ARG A 12 -9.58 1.09 -17.01
CA ARG A 12 -10.17 2.03 -16.04
C ARG A 12 -10.58 1.36 -14.73
N GLN A 13 -11.03 0.10 -14.77
CA GLN A 13 -11.35 -0.67 -13.55
C GLN A 13 -10.12 -0.94 -12.67
N ARG A 14 -8.91 -0.89 -13.25
CA ARG A 14 -7.63 -1.14 -12.56
C ARG A 14 -6.87 0.16 -12.25
N LEU A 15 -7.46 1.32 -12.50
CA LEU A 15 -6.87 2.61 -12.18
C LEU A 15 -7.18 2.98 -10.73
N VAL A 16 -6.15 3.13 -9.90
CA VAL A 16 -6.28 3.66 -8.54
C VAL A 16 -5.97 5.15 -8.55
N LYS A 17 -6.98 6.00 -8.39
CA LYS A 17 -6.77 7.46 -8.29
C LYS A 17 -6.42 7.84 -6.85
N ARG A 18 -5.81 9.01 -6.68
CA ARG A 18 -5.51 9.56 -5.35
C ARG A 18 -6.76 9.69 -4.45
N SER A 19 -7.91 9.99 -5.04
CA SER A 19 -9.22 10.05 -4.37
C SER A 19 -9.71 8.71 -3.85
N ASP A 20 -9.23 7.61 -4.42
CA ASP A 20 -9.68 6.25 -4.13
C ASP A 20 -8.73 5.57 -3.13
N MET A 21 -7.60 6.20 -2.82
CA MET A 21 -6.63 5.73 -1.85
C MET A 21 -7.15 5.95 -0.43
N VAL A 22 -7.17 4.89 0.37
CA VAL A 22 -7.60 4.94 1.77
C VAL A 22 -6.39 4.75 2.67
N ALA A 23 -6.13 5.75 3.52
CA ALA A 23 -5.03 5.72 4.47
C ALA A 23 -5.36 4.76 5.63
N CYS A 24 -4.41 3.89 5.97
CA CYS A 24 -4.40 3.16 7.23
C CYS A 24 -3.31 3.76 8.13
N LYS A 25 -3.72 4.32 9.27
CA LYS A 25 -2.79 4.92 10.27
C LYS A 25 -2.16 3.89 11.21
N VAL A 26 -2.67 2.66 11.20
CA VAL A 26 -2.24 1.57 12.10
C VAL A 26 -1.80 0.33 11.32
N ALA A 27 -1.32 0.50 10.08
CA ALA A 27 -0.84 -0.60 9.26
C ALA A 27 0.31 -1.37 9.92
N PHE A 28 1.14 -0.67 10.69
CA PHE A 28 2.24 -1.21 11.47
C PHE A 28 2.02 -0.99 12.96
N ILE A 29 2.52 -1.91 13.79
CA ILE A 29 2.40 -1.83 15.26
C ILE A 29 3.13 -0.61 15.84
N ASP A 30 4.18 -0.15 15.18
CA ASP A 30 5.02 0.96 15.61
C ASP A 30 4.31 2.32 15.47
N CYS A 31 3.22 2.41 14.70
CA CYS A 31 2.32 3.57 14.69
C CYS A 31 1.67 3.82 16.07
N LYS A 32 1.81 2.89 17.02
CA LYS A 32 1.38 3.12 18.42
C LYS A 32 2.45 3.82 19.26
N MET A 33 3.63 4.10 18.72
CA MET A 33 4.71 4.79 19.43
C MET A 33 4.74 6.29 19.16
N PRO A 34 5.16 7.11 20.14
CA PRO A 34 5.37 8.54 19.93
C PRO A 34 6.36 8.82 18.78
N GLY A 35 5.99 9.72 17.88
CA GLY A 35 6.77 10.10 16.69
C GLY A 35 6.40 9.33 15.43
N SER A 36 5.64 8.23 15.55
CA SER A 36 5.29 7.32 14.46
C SER A 36 3.78 7.24 14.21
N GLN A 37 2.96 7.86 15.06
CA GLN A 37 1.49 7.76 15.05
C GLN A 37 0.80 8.41 13.86
N ASP A 38 1.47 9.34 13.20
CA ASP A 38 0.92 10.08 12.07
C ASP A 38 1.36 9.50 10.71
N LYS A 39 2.04 8.35 10.71
CA LYS A 39 2.35 7.62 9.49
C LYS A 39 1.07 7.11 8.84
N GLU A 40 1.03 7.21 7.52
CA GLU A 40 -0.07 6.66 6.72
C GLU A 40 0.48 5.62 5.75
N ASN A 41 -0.25 4.51 5.63
CA ASN A 41 0.02 3.48 4.65
C ASN A 41 -1.18 3.28 3.73
N TYR A 42 -0.92 3.18 2.43
CA TYR A 42 -1.91 2.96 1.40
C TYR A 42 -1.56 1.70 0.62
N SER A 43 -2.40 0.66 0.66
CA SER A 43 -2.17 -0.59 -0.07
C SER A 43 -2.88 -0.55 -1.43
N LEU A 44 -2.11 -0.34 -2.51
CA LEU A 44 -2.65 -0.18 -3.85
C LEU A 44 -2.84 -1.52 -4.57
N ILE A 45 -1.81 -2.36 -4.57
CA ILE A 45 -1.86 -3.74 -5.11
C ILE A 45 -1.41 -4.69 -4.02
N GLY A 46 -2.27 -5.66 -3.67
CA GLY A 46 -2.02 -6.58 -2.57
C GLY A 46 -2.01 -5.88 -1.20
N ALA A 47 -2.10 -6.67 -0.13
CA ALA A 47 -2.13 -6.12 1.22
C ALA A 47 -0.80 -5.47 1.63
N GLY A 48 0.31 -5.87 1.01
CA GLY A 48 1.64 -5.50 1.47
C GLY A 48 1.94 -6.08 2.85
N VAL A 49 2.71 -5.35 3.64
CA VAL A 49 3.01 -5.71 5.02
C VAL A 49 2.06 -4.91 5.92
N THR A 50 0.98 -5.53 6.38
CA THR A 50 0.01 -4.90 7.29
C THR A 50 -0.51 -5.93 8.29
N GLN A 51 -0.74 -5.47 9.53
CA GLN A 51 -1.39 -6.26 10.57
C GLN A 51 -2.79 -5.71 10.91
N SER A 52 -3.20 -4.62 10.27
CA SER A 52 -4.47 -3.96 10.53
C SER A 52 -5.61 -4.65 9.79
N THR A 53 -6.69 -4.96 10.49
CA THR A 53 -7.95 -5.41 9.89
C THR A 53 -8.66 -4.30 9.11
N ASP A 54 -8.29 -3.03 9.37
CA ASP A 54 -8.90 -1.87 8.74
C ASP A 54 -8.18 -1.48 7.43
N GLN A 55 -7.14 -2.23 7.03
CA GLN A 55 -6.42 -1.96 5.79
C GLN A 55 -7.32 -2.24 4.58
N VAL A 56 -7.65 -1.19 3.85
CA VAL A 56 -8.26 -1.29 2.53
C VAL A 56 -7.16 -1.55 1.48
N VAL A 57 -7.43 -2.49 0.58
CA VAL A 57 -6.57 -2.84 -0.56
C VAL A 57 -7.34 -2.55 -1.84
N ASN A 58 -6.80 -1.67 -2.70
CA ASN A 58 -7.52 -1.25 -3.91
C ASN A 58 -7.61 -2.36 -4.97
N ILE A 59 -6.52 -3.12 -5.18
CA ILE A 59 -6.42 -4.20 -6.17
C ILE A 59 -5.98 -5.47 -5.43
N THR A 60 -6.88 -6.44 -5.32
CA THR A 60 -6.68 -7.65 -4.50
C THR A 60 -6.24 -8.87 -5.30
N GLU A 61 -6.31 -8.82 -6.63
CA GLU A 61 -5.89 -9.93 -7.47
C GLU A 61 -4.39 -10.23 -7.27
N PRO A 62 -3.98 -11.51 -7.33
CA PRO A 62 -2.59 -11.89 -7.13
C PRO A 62 -1.73 -11.44 -8.33
N HIS A 63 -0.74 -10.58 -8.06
CA HIS A 63 0.19 -10.06 -9.06
C HIS A 63 1.65 -10.50 -8.84
N GLY A 64 1.93 -11.30 -7.81
CA GLY A 64 3.30 -11.70 -7.45
C GLY A 64 4.14 -10.59 -6.81
N LEU A 65 3.55 -9.41 -6.58
CA LEU A 65 4.12 -8.28 -5.88
C LEU A 65 3.05 -7.59 -5.03
N SER A 66 3.49 -6.74 -4.10
CA SER A 66 2.65 -5.72 -3.48
C SER A 66 3.19 -4.33 -3.81
N MET A 67 2.29 -3.36 -3.95
CA MET A 67 2.65 -1.96 -4.17
C MET A 67 1.79 -1.09 -3.27
N GLY A 68 2.43 -0.15 -2.58
CA GLY A 68 1.78 0.76 -1.68
C GLY A 68 2.48 2.10 -1.62
N VAL A 69 1.89 3.01 -0.87
CA VAL A 69 2.49 4.32 -0.55
C VAL A 69 2.61 4.41 0.96
N ALA A 70 3.82 4.71 1.43
CA ALA A 70 4.06 5.11 2.80
C ALA A 70 4.24 6.64 2.83
N ALA A 71 3.39 7.32 3.59
CA ALA A 71 3.50 8.76 3.80
C ALA A 71 3.93 9.04 5.24
N MET A 72 4.98 9.85 5.36
CA MET A 72 5.55 10.29 6.64
C MET A 72 5.44 11.82 6.72
N PRO A 73 4.80 12.36 7.76
CA PRO A 73 4.82 13.80 8.01
C PRO A 73 6.22 14.34 8.24
N PRO A 74 6.44 15.66 8.10
CA PRO A 74 7.71 16.29 8.42
C PRO A 74 8.18 15.94 9.84
N GLY A 75 9.42 15.47 9.96
CA GLY A 75 10.02 15.09 11.24
C GLY A 75 9.76 13.64 11.68
N THR A 76 8.95 12.88 10.93
CA THR A 76 8.77 11.44 11.16
C THR A 76 9.84 10.64 10.41
N VAL A 77 10.47 9.70 11.12
CA VAL A 77 11.40 8.73 10.55
C VAL A 77 10.72 7.36 10.52
N ASN A 78 10.91 6.60 9.45
CA ASN A 78 10.46 5.21 9.44
C ASN A 78 11.31 4.40 10.42
N ASN A 79 10.66 3.72 11.35
CA ASN A 79 11.34 2.96 12.39
C ASN A 79 12.15 1.82 11.75
N LEU A 80 13.24 1.42 12.41
CA LEU A 80 14.13 0.38 11.91
C LEU A 80 13.39 -0.95 11.77
N HIS A 81 13.50 -1.57 10.60
CA HIS A 81 12.91 -2.86 10.28
C HIS A 81 13.74 -3.58 9.21
N VAL A 82 13.34 -4.79 8.87
CA VAL A 82 14.02 -5.67 7.91
C VAL A 82 12.97 -6.33 7.02
N HIS A 83 13.33 -6.53 5.76
CA HIS A 83 12.56 -7.32 4.81
C HIS A 83 13.32 -8.58 4.42
N TYR A 84 12.59 -9.68 4.22
CA TYR A 84 13.14 -10.93 3.67
C TYR A 84 12.95 -11.03 2.15
N THR A 85 12.31 -10.03 1.54
CA THR A 85 12.07 -9.88 0.11
C THR A 85 12.62 -8.55 -0.37
N ALA A 86 12.77 -8.35 -1.68
CA ALA A 86 13.20 -7.07 -2.23
C ALA A 86 12.12 -5.99 -2.05
N GLU A 87 12.54 -4.82 -1.56
CA GLU A 87 11.74 -3.59 -1.51
C GLU A 87 12.38 -2.56 -2.43
N VAL A 88 11.57 -1.88 -3.24
CA VAL A 88 12.03 -0.89 -4.22
C VAL A 88 11.26 0.41 -4.01
N PHE A 89 11.98 1.52 -3.88
CA PHE A 89 11.40 2.86 -3.76
C PHE A 89 11.48 3.59 -5.11
N MET A 90 10.44 4.32 -5.46
CA MET A 90 10.28 5.07 -6.71
C MET A 90 10.22 6.57 -6.46
#